data_AF-A0A3A9SEA2-F1
#
_entry.id   AF-A0A3A9SEA2-F1
#
_cell.length_a   1.000
_cell.length_b   1.000
_cell.length_c   1.000
_cell.angle_alpha   90.00
_cell.angle_beta   90.00
_cell.angle_gamma   90.00
#
_symmetry.space_group_name_H-M   'P 1'
#
loop_
_entity.id
_entity.type
_entity.pdbx_description
1 polymer ?
#
loop_
_entity_poly.entity_id
_entity_poly.type
_entity_poly.pdbx_seq_one_letter_code
_entity_poly.pdbx_strand_id
1 'polypeptide(L)'
;MKKQKNSYWDHSKTCKDHLGNKYPTLTAMATAYGLTDACLSRRLNIYHFPLEKALTTPTRNSPKPIYDHKGNWFKSVSELAEHYHIERKTLTYRLSHGWTMEEALNTPAGEKPSRKEKEQPQ
;
A
#
# COMPACT_ATOMS: atom_id res chain seq x y z
N MET A 1 -37.91 -5.33 -41.19
CA MET A 1 -38.03 -4.24 -40.20
C MET A 1 -36.94 -4.41 -39.15
N LYS A 2 -36.06 -3.40 -39.00
CA LYS A 2 -34.88 -3.45 -38.13
C LYS A 2 -35.32 -3.31 -36.67
N LYS A 3 -34.97 -4.28 -35.81
CA LYS A 3 -35.18 -4.18 -34.35
C LYS A 3 -34.18 -3.16 -33.80
N GLN A 4 -34.67 -1.98 -33.39
CA GLN A 4 -33.89 -1.02 -32.61
C GLN A 4 -33.54 -1.65 -31.26
N LYS A 5 -32.24 -1.85 -31.01
CA LYS A 5 -31.73 -2.13 -29.66
C LYS A 5 -31.53 -0.78 -28.98
N ASN A 6 -32.48 -0.37 -28.14
CA ASN A 6 -32.26 0.67 -27.14
C ASN A 6 -31.33 0.12 -26.06
N SER A 7 -30.04 0.43 -26.11
CA SER A 7 -29.14 0.25 -24.96
C SER A 7 -28.89 1.60 -24.31
N TYR A 8 -29.79 2.00 -23.39
CA TYR A 8 -29.58 3.12 -22.48
C TYR A 8 -28.56 2.70 -21.40
N TRP A 9 -27.28 2.60 -21.77
CA TRP A 9 -26.20 2.57 -20.78
C TRP A 9 -25.37 3.83 -21.00
N ASP A 10 -25.73 4.85 -20.22
CA ASP A 10 -25.02 6.11 -20.16
C ASP A 10 -23.65 5.89 -19.51
N HIS A 11 -22.62 5.70 -20.35
CA HIS A 11 -21.22 5.63 -19.93
C HIS A 11 -20.68 7.01 -19.47
N SER A 12 -21.49 8.07 -19.46
CA SER A 12 -21.05 9.44 -19.11
C SER A 12 -21.15 9.77 -17.62
N LYS A 13 -21.72 8.88 -16.79
CA LYS A 13 -21.78 9.10 -15.33
C LYS A 13 -20.46 8.74 -14.67
N THR A 14 -19.51 9.65 -14.73
CA THR A 14 -18.27 9.60 -13.95
C THR A 14 -18.59 9.45 -12.46
N CYS A 15 -17.97 8.49 -11.79
CA CYS A 15 -18.08 8.30 -10.35
C CYS A 15 -17.11 9.26 -9.63
N LYS A 16 -17.46 9.72 -8.43
CA LYS A 16 -16.60 10.56 -7.60
C LYS A 16 -16.20 9.83 -6.33
N ASP A 17 -14.95 9.98 -5.90
CA ASP A 17 -14.52 9.57 -4.57
C ASP A 17 -14.92 10.59 -3.49
N HIS A 18 -14.55 10.30 -2.24
CA HIS A 18 -14.81 11.15 -1.07
C HIS A 18 -14.01 12.47 -1.07
N LEU A 19 -12.99 12.59 -1.92
CA LEU A 19 -12.17 13.80 -2.10
C LEU A 19 -12.66 14.64 -3.30
N GLY A 20 -13.63 14.13 -4.05
CA GLY A 20 -14.18 14.79 -5.24
C GLY A 20 -13.47 14.45 -6.55
N ASN A 21 -12.46 13.56 -6.55
CA ASN A 21 -11.81 13.12 -7.79
C ASN A 21 -12.79 12.30 -8.63
N LYS A 22 -12.79 12.56 -9.94
CA LYS A 22 -13.70 11.90 -10.89
C LYS A 22 -12.99 10.75 -11.58
N TYR A 23 -13.69 9.62 -11.67
CA TYR A 23 -13.24 8.43 -12.38
C TYR A 23 -14.28 8.03 -13.43
N PRO A 24 -13.85 7.46 -14.57
CA PRO A 24 -14.77 7.03 -15.60
C PRO A 24 -15.65 5.86 -15.14
N THR A 25 -15.15 5.02 -14.21
CA THR A 25 -15.88 3.85 -13.69
C THR A 25 -15.54 3.60 -12.23
N LEU A 26 -16.39 2.83 -11.53
CA LEU A 26 -16.08 2.30 -10.19
C LEU A 26 -14.81 1.46 -10.18
N THR A 27 -14.53 0.71 -11.26
CA THR A 27 -13.30 -0.08 -11.40
C THR A 27 -12.07 0.82 -11.47
N ALA A 28 -12.10 1.90 -12.25
CA ALA A 28 -11.00 2.85 -12.32
C ALA A 28 -10.73 3.50 -10.96
N MET A 29 -11.80 3.85 -10.23
CA MET A 29 -11.69 4.35 -8.86
C MET A 29 -11.11 3.29 -7.91
N ALA A 30 -11.57 2.03 -7.96
CA ALA A 30 -11.02 0.95 -7.15
C ALA A 30 -9.52 0.77 -7.39
N THR A 31 -9.10 0.70 -8.65
CA THR A 31 -7.69 0.53 -9.03
C THR A 31 -6.83 1.70 -8.54
N ALA A 32 -7.32 2.93 -8.60
CA ALA A 32 -6.60 4.10 -8.10
C ALA A 32 -6.30 4.02 -6.59
N TYR A 33 -7.14 3.33 -5.82
CA TYR A 33 -6.95 3.07 -4.39
C TYR A 33 -6.27 1.72 -4.10
N GLY A 34 -5.74 1.03 -5.12
CA GLY A 34 -5.08 -0.28 -4.96
C GLY A 34 -6.05 -1.41 -4.61
N LEU A 35 -7.33 -1.26 -4.96
CA LEU A 35 -8.38 -2.25 -4.73
C LEU A 35 -8.75 -2.96 -6.03
N THR A 36 -9.22 -4.21 -5.91
CA THR A 36 -9.95 -4.85 -7.00
C THR A 36 -11.40 -4.37 -7.03
N ASP A 37 -12.02 -4.41 -8.20
CA ASP A 37 -13.44 -4.14 -8.41
C ASP A 37 -14.33 -4.99 -7.48
N ALA A 38 -14.02 -6.28 -7.35
CA ALA A 38 -14.71 -7.20 -6.45
C ALA A 38 -14.57 -6.80 -4.98
N CYS A 39 -13.41 -6.28 -4.57
CA CYS A 39 -13.19 -5.81 -3.21
C CYS A 39 -14.04 -4.59 -2.90
N LEU A 40 -14.02 -3.58 -3.77
CA LEU A 40 -14.81 -2.36 -3.59
C LEU A 40 -16.32 -2.68 -3.65
N SER A 41 -16.76 -3.48 -4.62
CA SER A 41 -18.16 -3.89 -4.76
C SER A 41 -18.67 -4.62 -3.52
N ARG A 42 -17.89 -5.55 -2.97
CA ARG A 42 -18.27 -6.26 -1.74
C ARG A 42 -18.41 -5.32 -0.54
N ARG A 43 -17.49 -4.37 -0.40
CA ARG A 43 -17.53 -3.37 0.68
C ARG A 43 -18.78 -2.49 0.60
N LEU A 44 -19.15 -2.05 -0.59
CA LEU A 44 -20.32 -1.20 -0.79
C LEU A 44 -21.64 -1.97 -0.68
N ASN A 45 -21.73 -3.14 -1.31
CA ASN A 45 -23.00 -3.84 -1.51
C ASN A 45 -23.32 -4.90 -0.45
N ILE A 46 -22.30 -5.54 0.13
CA ILE A 46 -22.50 -6.61 1.14
C ILE A 46 -22.25 -6.07 2.55
N TYR A 47 -21.16 -5.30 2.72
CA TYR A 47 -20.81 -4.76 4.04
C TYR A 47 -21.41 -3.39 4.32
N HIS A 48 -22.04 -2.78 3.31
CA HIS A 48 -22.66 -1.46 3.38
C HIS A 48 -21.73 -0.39 3.97
N PHE A 49 -20.44 -0.47 3.62
CA PHE A 49 -19.48 0.56 4.03
C PHE A 49 -19.80 1.88 3.31
N PRO A 50 -19.64 3.02 3.99
CA PRO A 50 -19.62 4.30 3.30
C PRO A 50 -18.44 4.34 2.33
N LEU A 51 -18.58 5.07 1.23
CA LEU A 51 -17.64 5.06 0.10
C LEU A 51 -16.19 5.35 0.54
N GLU A 52 -15.99 6.36 1.38
CA GLU A 52 -14.69 6.69 1.96
C GLU A 52 -14.05 5.47 2.63
N LYS A 53 -14.75 4.86 3.60
CA LYS A 53 -14.28 3.67 4.31
C LYS A 53 -14.04 2.50 3.36
N ALA A 54 -14.89 2.34 2.35
CA ALA A 54 -14.74 1.29 1.35
C ALA A 54 -13.46 1.45 0.51
N LEU A 55 -13.05 2.69 0.25
CA LEU A 55 -11.83 3.02 -0.49
C LEU A 55 -10.57 3.01 0.38
N THR A 56 -10.65 3.45 1.64
CA THR A 56 -9.47 3.67 2.48
C THR A 56 -9.13 2.51 3.41
N THR A 57 -10.04 1.56 3.63
CA THR A 57 -9.73 0.39 4.47
C THR A 57 -8.66 -0.47 3.79
N PRO A 58 -7.51 -0.76 4.44
CA PRO A 58 -6.49 -1.64 3.88
C PRO A 58 -7.03 -3.05 3.61
N THR A 59 -6.54 -3.73 2.58
CA THR A 59 -6.85 -5.15 2.35
C THR A 59 -5.78 -6.03 2.98
N ARG A 60 -6.06 -7.33 3.18
CA ARG A 60 -5.04 -8.27 3.68
C ARG A 60 -3.76 -8.28 2.82
N ASN A 61 -3.92 -8.03 1.52
CA ASN A 61 -2.82 -8.02 0.55
C ASN A 61 -2.27 -6.61 0.29
N SER A 62 -2.79 -5.59 0.97
CA SER A 62 -2.23 -4.24 0.86
C SER A 62 -0.82 -4.22 1.46
N PRO A 63 0.14 -3.54 0.82
CA PRO A 63 1.48 -3.44 1.36
C PRO A 63 1.43 -2.78 2.73
N LYS A 64 2.06 -3.40 3.73
CA LYS A 64 2.21 -2.76 5.04
C LYS A 64 3.33 -1.73 4.93
N PRO A 65 3.09 -0.46 5.26
CA PRO A 65 4.14 0.54 5.23
C PRO A 65 5.23 0.14 6.22
N ILE A 66 6.48 0.24 5.77
CA ILE A 66 7.67 0.05 6.58
C ILE A 66 8.32 1.42 6.71
N TYR A 67 8.67 1.79 7.94
CA TYR A 67 9.29 3.09 8.21
C TYR A 67 10.80 2.91 8.40
N ASP A 68 11.59 3.83 7.84
CA ASP A 68 13.00 3.94 8.19
C ASP A 68 13.20 4.62 9.55
N HIS A 69 14.46 4.76 9.98
CA HIS A 69 14.83 5.43 11.23
C HIS A 69 14.57 6.94 11.23
N LYS A 70 14.21 7.53 10.09
CA LYS A 70 13.92 8.97 9.91
C LYS A 70 12.41 9.25 9.80
N GLY A 71 11.57 8.20 9.82
CA GLY A 71 10.12 8.31 9.67
C GLY A 71 9.63 8.32 8.22
N ASN A 72 10.48 8.10 7.22
CA ASN A 72 10.04 7.92 5.84
C ASN A 72 9.41 6.53 5.69
N TRP A 73 8.28 6.45 4.98
CA TRP A 73 7.59 5.18 4.75
C TRP A 73 7.89 4.63 3.36
N PHE A 74 7.90 3.30 3.27
CA PHE A 74 8.16 2.53 2.06
C PHE A 74 7.10 1.43 1.94
N LYS A 75 6.71 1.09 0.72
CA LYS A 75 5.69 0.08 0.44
C LYS A 75 6.18 -1.35 0.68
N SER A 76 7.50 -1.56 0.74
CA SER A 76 8.08 -2.89 0.93
C SER A 76 9.53 -2.83 1.43
N VAL A 77 10.01 -3.98 1.96
CA VAL A 77 11.43 -4.15 2.32
C VAL A 77 12.33 -3.96 1.09
N SER A 78 11.88 -4.39 -0.09
CA SER A 78 12.65 -4.22 -1.33
C SER A 78 12.86 -2.75 -1.67
N GLU A 79 11.80 -1.94 -1.60
CA GLU A 79 11.87 -0.51 -1.89
C GLU A 79 12.75 0.23 -0.88
N LEU A 80 12.63 -0.12 0.41
CA LEU A 80 13.50 0.42 1.45
C LEU A 80 14.97 0.05 1.19
N ALA A 81 15.24 -1.21 0.84
CA ALA A 81 16.59 -1.69 0.54
C ALA A 81 17.19 -0.99 -0.69
N GLU A 82 16.40 -0.81 -1.75
CA GLU A 82 16.80 -0.06 -2.95
C GLU A 82 17.15 1.40 -2.62
N HIS A 83 16.32 2.06 -1.80
CA HIS A 83 16.55 3.45 -1.40
C HIS A 83 17.86 3.65 -0.64
N TYR A 84 18.23 2.71 0.23
CA TYR A 84 19.47 2.76 1.00
C TYR A 84 20.64 2.04 0.32
N HIS A 85 20.46 1.55 -0.92
CA HIS A 85 21.46 0.79 -1.68
C HIS A 85 22.00 -0.45 -0.96
N ILE A 86 21.13 -1.17 -0.25
CA ILE A 86 21.46 -2.40 0.46
C ILE A 86 20.80 -3.57 -0.26
N GLU A 87 21.46 -4.73 -0.28
CA GLU A 87 20.79 -5.94 -0.76
C GLU A 87 19.61 -6.28 0.16
N ARG A 88 18.41 -6.47 -0.41
CA ARG A 88 17.21 -6.85 0.32
C ARG A 88 17.43 -8.03 1.27
N LYS A 89 18.22 -9.03 0.86
CA LYS A 89 18.54 -10.20 1.70
C LYS A 89 19.32 -9.79 2.95
N THR A 90 20.31 -8.91 2.81
CA THR A 90 21.09 -8.36 3.92
C THR A 90 20.22 -7.58 4.88
N LEU A 91 19.34 -6.71 4.36
CA LEU A 91 18.40 -5.96 5.21
C LEU A 91 17.46 -6.88 6.00
N THR A 92 16.84 -7.86 5.32
CA THR A 92 15.97 -8.84 5.98
C THR A 92 16.71 -9.65 7.04
N TYR A 93 17.95 -10.07 6.75
CA TYR A 93 18.80 -10.78 7.71
C TYR A 93 19.06 -9.93 8.97
N ARG A 94 19.47 -8.67 8.80
CA ARG A 94 19.76 -7.77 9.93
C ARG A 94 18.54 -7.57 10.81
N LEU A 95 17.39 -7.27 10.22
CA LEU A 95 16.14 -7.07 10.96
C LEU A 95 15.69 -8.35 11.68
N SER A 96 15.81 -9.53 11.06
CA SER A 96 15.45 -10.80 11.71
C SER A 96 16.41 -11.22 12.83
N HIS A 97 17.63 -10.67 12.83
CA HIS A 97 18.64 -10.88 13.87
C HIS A 97 18.65 -9.77 14.93
N GLY A 98 17.58 -8.97 15.00
CA GLY A 98 17.34 -8.02 16.08
C GLY A 98 18.16 -6.72 15.97
N TRP A 99 18.67 -6.40 14.79
CA TRP A 99 19.26 -5.09 14.53
C TRP A 99 18.16 -4.03 14.54
N THR A 100 18.49 -2.84 15.02
CA THR A 100 17.61 -1.68 14.87
C THR A 100 17.50 -1.28 13.39
N MET A 101 16.43 -0.56 13.03
CA MET A 101 16.24 -0.07 11.67
C MET A 101 17.41 0.81 11.22
N GLU A 102 17.94 1.65 12.10
CA GLU A 102 19.10 2.50 11.81
C GLU A 102 20.37 1.68 11.54
N GLU A 103 20.71 0.73 12.43
CA GLU A 103 21.87 -0.16 12.23
C GLU A 103 21.72 -0.97 10.96
N ALA A 104 20.51 -1.48 10.69
CA ALA A 104 20.25 -2.33 9.55
C ALA A 104 20.46 -1.60 8.22
N LEU A 105 20.16 -0.30 8.19
CA LEU A 105 20.25 0.56 7.01
C LEU A 105 21.62 1.24 6.84
N ASN A 106 22.33 1.55 7.93
CA ASN A 106 23.57 2.34 7.85
C ASN A 106 24.86 1.51 7.94
N THR A 107 24.79 0.23 8.30
CA THR A 107 26.00 -0.61 8.41
C THR A 107 26.43 -1.17 7.05
N PRO A 108 27.71 -1.06 6.65
CA PRO A 108 28.23 -1.69 5.44
C PRO A 108 28.09 -3.22 5.43
N ALA A 109 27.98 -3.82 4.23
CA ALA A 109 27.90 -5.28 4.10
C ALA A 109 29.19 -5.95 4.60
N GLY A 110 29.05 -7.01 5.41
CA GLY A 110 30.19 -7.74 6.00
C GLY A 110 30.65 -7.20 7.36
N GLU A 111 30.17 -6.02 7.78
CA GLU A 111 30.46 -5.47 9.10
C GLU A 111 29.38 -5.82 10.13
N LYS A 112 29.77 -5.83 11.41
CA LYS A 112 28.86 -5.99 12.56
C LYS A 112 28.47 -4.61 13.08
N PRO A 113 27.28 -4.45 13.68
CA PRO A 113 26.89 -3.17 14.25
C PRO A 113 27.82 -2.94 15.46
N SER A 114 28.29 -1.70 15.63
CA SER A 114 29.06 -1.36 16.83
C SER A 114 28.18 -1.70 18.05
N ARG A 115 28.70 -2.44 19.04
CA ARG A 115 28.00 -2.62 20.33
C ARG A 115 27.79 -1.24 20.96
N LYS A 116 26.69 -0.58 20.64
CA LYS A 116 26.13 0.45 21.51
C LYS A 116 25.20 -0.30 22.44
N GLU A 117 25.41 -0.13 23.74
CA GLU A 117 24.58 -0.76 24.77
C GLU A 117 23.11 -0.51 24.43
N LYS A 118 22.32 -1.57 24.47
CA LYS A 118 20.90 -1.51 24.15
C LYS A 118 20.24 -0.59 25.17
N GLU A 119 19.92 0.65 24.81
CA GLU A 119 18.94 1.43 25.56
C GLU A 119 17.61 0.71 25.40
N GLN A 120 17.19 0.06 26.49
CA GLN A 120 15.86 -0.52 26.62
C GLN A 120 14.84 0.63 26.53
N PRO A 121 13.84 0.58 25.64
CA PRO A 121 12.70 1.48 25.74
C PRO A 121 12.01 1.22 27.09
N GLN A 122 11.83 2.29 27.87
CA GLN A 122 11.07 2.31 29.12
C GLN A 122 9.62 1.91 28.90
#